data_AF-A0A068TFZ9-F1
#
_entry.id   AF-A0A068TFZ9-F1
#
_cell.length_a   1.000
_cell.length_b   1.000
_cell.length_c   1.000
_cell.angle_alpha   90.00
_cell.angle_beta   90.00
_cell.angle_gamma   90.00
#
_symmetry.space_group_name_H-M   'P 1'
#
loop_
_entity.id
_entity.type
_entity.pdbx_description
1 polymer ?
#
loop_
_entity_poly.entity_id
_entity_poly.type
_entity_poly.pdbx_seq_one_letter_code
_entity_poly.pdbx_strand_id
1 'polypeptide(L)'
;MTEENARRFPFFDVDFSRLAARSLVVCGDADDPHFTSRGPEWHADAFYDGPGAEALLTLHGAGHGLGGIAGLDARETEAEMPETLETTRRMTLAWLRTALAIDPIAWTEACGALNGPAASLAHVGLKIGPT
;
A
#
# COMPACT_ATOMS: atom_id res chain seq x y z
N MET A 1 12.19 10.02 -9.42
CA MET A 1 11.82 11.45 -9.38
C MET A 1 12.28 12.17 -10.65
N THR A 2 11.62 13.26 -11.06
CA THR A 2 12.17 14.14 -12.11
C THR A 2 13.37 14.93 -11.56
N GLU A 3 14.28 15.39 -12.43
CA GLU A 3 15.49 16.10 -12.00
C GLU A 3 15.18 17.40 -11.25
N GLU A 4 14.17 18.15 -11.69
CA GLU A 4 13.71 19.37 -11.02
C GLU A 4 13.21 19.06 -9.60
N ASN A 5 12.35 18.05 -9.46
CA ASN A 5 11.79 17.68 -8.16
C ASN A 5 12.83 17.07 -7.24
N ALA A 6 13.84 16.36 -7.77
CA ALA A 6 14.95 15.83 -6.97
C ALA A 6 15.74 16.96 -6.30
N ARG A 7 15.97 18.07 -7.00
CA ARG A 7 16.64 19.25 -6.45
C ARG A 7 15.76 20.01 -5.44
N ARG A 8 14.46 20.09 -5.69
CA ARG A 8 13.52 20.87 -4.87
C ARG A 8 13.05 20.14 -3.62
N PHE A 9 12.88 18.84 -3.72
CA PHE A 9 12.33 17.97 -2.69
C PHE A 9 13.23 16.74 -2.47
N PRO A 10 14.51 16.94 -2.09
CA PRO A 10 15.46 15.84 -1.92
C PRO A 10 15.02 14.82 -0.87
N PHE A 11 14.09 15.19 0.02
CA PHE A 11 13.51 14.31 1.03
C PHE A 11 12.55 13.25 0.47
N PHE A 12 12.16 13.31 -0.82
CA PHE A 12 11.43 12.22 -1.48
C PHE A 12 12.33 11.08 -1.93
N ASP A 13 13.66 11.24 -1.88
CA ASP A 13 14.62 10.14 -2.03
C ASP A 13 14.80 9.44 -0.67
N VAL A 14 13.83 8.61 -0.32
CA VAL A 14 13.74 7.96 1.00
C VAL A 14 14.56 6.67 1.01
N ASP A 15 15.55 6.59 1.90
CA ASP A 15 16.32 5.37 2.13
C ASP A 15 15.56 4.38 3.04
N PHE A 16 15.03 3.30 2.44
CA PHE A 16 14.34 2.22 3.16
C PHE A 16 15.27 1.09 3.64
N SER A 17 16.58 1.16 3.40
CA SER A 17 17.52 0.07 3.74
C SER A 17 17.56 -0.30 5.22
N ARG A 18 17.09 0.60 6.10
CA ARG A 18 17.00 0.41 7.55
C ARG A 18 15.60 0.05 8.05
N LEU A 19 14.60 -0.06 7.18
CA LEU A 19 13.24 -0.44 7.54
C LEU A 19 13.18 -1.95 7.83
N ALA A 20 13.70 -2.37 8.98
CA ALA A 20 13.82 -3.77 9.39
C ALA A 20 12.60 -4.29 10.18
N ALA A 21 11.71 -3.41 10.63
CA ALA A 21 10.46 -3.81 11.26
C ALA A 21 9.56 -4.51 10.23
N ARG A 22 8.88 -5.58 10.66
CA ARG A 22 7.87 -6.26 9.83
C ARG A 22 6.87 -5.24 9.31
N SER A 23 6.65 -5.19 8.00
CA SER A 23 5.74 -4.20 7.40
C SER A 23 4.88 -4.79 6.28
N LEU A 24 3.65 -4.28 6.23
CA LEU A 24 2.76 -4.32 5.07
C LEU A 24 2.84 -2.96 4.39
N VAL A 25 3.12 -2.95 3.09
CA VAL A 25 3.03 -1.73 2.25
C VAL A 25 1.68 -1.75 1.55
N VAL A 26 1.00 -0.61 1.51
CA VAL A 26 -0.33 -0.47 0.88
C VAL A 26 -0.28 0.67 -0.12
N CYS A 27 -0.68 0.42 -1.36
CA CYS A 27 -0.67 1.38 -2.44
C CYS A 27 -1.96 1.31 -3.26
N GLY A 28 -2.34 2.42 -3.88
CA GLY A 28 -3.35 2.45 -4.92
C GLY A 28 -2.69 2.45 -6.30
N ASP A 29 -3.22 1.66 -7.24
CA ASP A 29 -2.64 1.57 -8.60
C ASP A 29 -2.96 2.78 -9.49
N ALA A 30 -3.81 3.70 -9.03
CA ALA A 30 -4.15 4.94 -9.71
C ALA A 30 -3.58 6.19 -9.00
N ASP A 31 -2.83 6.04 -7.92
CA ASP A 31 -2.12 7.15 -7.27
C ASP A 31 -0.89 7.53 -8.11
N ASP A 32 -1.06 8.45 -9.07
CA ASP A 32 -0.03 8.88 -10.02
C ASP A 32 0.63 10.22 -9.61
N PRO A 33 1.71 10.20 -8.82
CA PRO A 33 2.39 11.41 -8.38
C PRO A 33 3.13 12.10 -9.53
N HIS A 34 2.74 13.35 -9.81
CA HIS A 34 3.36 14.18 -10.87
C HIS A 34 4.85 14.51 -10.65
N PHE A 35 5.42 14.21 -9.47
CA PHE A 35 6.82 14.52 -9.15
C PHE A 35 7.82 13.43 -9.54
N THR A 36 7.36 12.29 -10.04
CA THR A 36 8.21 11.17 -10.46
C THR A 36 7.72 10.56 -11.76
N SER A 37 8.65 10.16 -12.63
CA SER A 37 8.33 9.50 -13.91
C SER A 37 7.89 8.05 -13.77
N ARG A 38 7.95 7.49 -12.56
CA ARG A 38 7.55 6.11 -12.25
C ARG A 38 6.04 5.95 -12.05
N GLY A 39 5.32 7.05 -11.89
CA GLY A 39 3.90 7.03 -11.56
C GLY A 39 3.61 6.22 -10.28
N PRO A 40 2.49 5.47 -10.24
CA PRO A 40 2.02 4.77 -9.04
C PRO A 40 3.01 3.77 -8.44
N GLU A 41 3.88 3.19 -9.26
CA GLU A 41 4.88 2.23 -8.77
C GLU A 41 5.87 2.84 -7.78
N TRP A 42 6.01 4.17 -7.73
CA TRP A 42 6.88 4.84 -6.75
C TRP A 42 6.48 4.56 -5.30
N HIS A 43 5.19 4.44 -5.02
CA HIS A 43 4.69 4.19 -3.65
C HIS A 43 5.11 2.83 -3.10
N ALA A 44 5.49 1.88 -3.97
CA ALA A 44 5.90 0.54 -3.58
C ALA A 44 7.38 0.42 -3.17
N ASP A 45 8.17 1.50 -3.15
CA ASP A 45 9.62 1.45 -2.85
C ASP A 45 9.93 0.81 -1.49
N ALA A 46 9.15 1.13 -0.46
CA ALA A 46 9.31 0.51 0.86
C ALA A 46 9.17 -1.02 0.83
N PHE A 47 8.40 -1.57 -0.11
CA PHE A 47 8.24 -3.02 -0.27
C PHE A 47 9.49 -3.65 -0.89
N TYR A 48 10.04 -3.03 -1.93
CA TYR A 48 11.22 -3.56 -2.63
C TYR A 48 12.50 -3.35 -1.84
N ASP A 49 12.70 -2.17 -1.26
CA ASP A 49 13.97 -1.75 -0.66
C ASP A 49 14.03 -2.00 0.85
N GLY A 50 12.87 -2.12 1.51
CA GLY A 50 12.79 -2.39 2.95
C GLY A 50 13.10 -3.85 3.30
N PRO A 51 14.09 -4.15 4.17
CA PRO A 51 14.39 -5.53 4.57
C PRO A 51 13.30 -6.18 5.43
N GLY A 52 12.45 -5.39 6.10
CA GLY A 52 11.34 -5.87 6.92
C GLY A 52 10.00 -5.99 6.19
N ALA A 53 9.92 -5.60 4.92
CA ALA A 53 8.68 -5.70 4.15
C ALA A 53 8.34 -7.15 3.84
N GLU A 54 7.11 -7.56 4.13
CA GLU A 54 6.64 -8.94 3.92
C GLU A 54 5.61 -9.03 2.79
N ALA A 55 4.81 -7.99 2.62
CA ALA A 55 3.74 -7.96 1.65
C ALA A 55 3.48 -6.55 1.11
N LEU A 56 2.99 -6.50 -0.13
CA LEU A 56 2.46 -5.32 -0.81
C LEU A 56 0.99 -5.58 -1.13
N LEU A 57 0.10 -4.74 -0.61
CA LEU A 57 -1.31 -4.70 -0.99
C LEU A 57 -1.52 -3.58 -2.01
N THR A 58 -1.93 -3.95 -3.21
CA THR A 58 -2.26 -3.00 -4.28
C THR A 58 -3.78 -2.96 -4.46
N LEU A 59 -4.37 -1.79 -4.25
CA LEU A 59 -5.81 -1.53 -4.37
C LEU A 59 -6.13 -1.05 -5.79
N HIS A 60 -7.05 -1.73 -6.46
CA HIS A 60 -7.38 -1.43 -7.86
C HIS A 60 -8.26 -0.18 -7.98
N GLY A 61 -7.90 0.69 -8.92
CA GLY A 61 -8.57 1.97 -9.19
C GLY A 61 -8.43 3.00 -8.06
N ALA A 62 -7.64 2.71 -7.03
CA ALA A 62 -7.50 3.58 -5.87
C ALA A 62 -6.43 4.65 -6.12
N GLY A 63 -6.80 5.91 -5.90
CA GLY A 63 -5.88 7.05 -5.87
C GLY A 63 -5.28 7.29 -4.49
N HIS A 64 -4.84 8.53 -4.24
CA HIS A 64 -4.04 8.87 -3.05
C HIS A 64 -4.76 8.60 -1.72
N GLY A 65 -6.09 8.74 -1.70
CA GLY A 65 -6.92 8.52 -0.52
C GLY A 65 -7.19 7.05 -0.16
N LEU A 66 -6.81 6.10 -1.02
CA LEU A 66 -7.05 4.65 -0.82
C LEU A 66 -8.52 4.31 -0.49
N GLY A 67 -9.45 5.06 -1.09
CA GLY A 67 -10.91 4.97 -0.90
C GLY A 67 -11.48 5.75 0.28
N GLY A 68 -10.63 6.37 1.10
CA GLY A 68 -11.02 7.19 2.25
C GLY A 68 -11.42 8.62 1.90
N ILE A 69 -12.00 9.29 2.90
CA ILE A 69 -12.35 10.72 2.86
C ILE A 69 -11.34 11.46 3.74
N ALA A 70 -10.65 12.46 3.17
CA ALA A 70 -9.66 13.25 3.91
C ALA A 70 -10.30 14.19 4.95
N GLY A 71 -11.54 14.61 4.71
CA GLY A 71 -12.32 15.48 5.58
C GLY A 71 -13.60 15.95 4.90
N LEU A 72 -14.48 16.63 5.65
CA LEU A 72 -15.66 17.28 5.08
C LEU A 72 -15.24 18.40 4.12
N ASP A 73 -15.76 18.39 2.89
CA ASP A 73 -15.41 19.32 1.80
C ASP A 73 -13.92 19.38 1.42
N ALA A 74 -13.14 18.38 1.83
CA ALA A 74 -11.72 18.27 1.48
C ALA A 74 -11.56 17.91 0.00
N ARG A 75 -10.83 18.75 -0.75
CA ARG A 75 -10.55 18.52 -2.18
C ARG A 75 -9.58 17.37 -2.41
N GLU A 76 -8.86 16.97 -1.37
CA GLU A 76 -7.95 15.84 -1.34
C GLU A 76 -8.68 14.50 -1.46
N THR A 77 -10.01 14.47 -1.31
CA THR A 77 -10.84 13.29 -1.61
C THR A 77 -11.08 13.20 -3.11
N GLU A 78 -10.26 12.41 -3.81
CA GLU A 78 -10.33 12.23 -5.26
C GLU A 78 -11.54 11.39 -5.70
N ALA A 79 -11.90 10.37 -4.91
CA ALA A 79 -13.06 9.51 -5.14
C ALA A 79 -13.52 8.84 -3.84
N GLU A 80 -14.83 8.78 -3.64
CA GLU A 80 -15.44 7.98 -2.57
C GLU A 80 -15.58 6.53 -3.04
N MET A 81 -14.75 5.64 -2.48
CA MET A 81 -14.77 4.21 -2.82
C MET A 81 -14.95 3.36 -1.56
N PRO A 82 -16.20 3.18 -1.08
CA PRO A 82 -16.47 2.49 0.18
C PRO A 82 -15.92 1.06 0.24
N GLU A 83 -16.00 0.31 -0.87
CA GLU A 83 -15.47 -1.06 -0.94
C GLU A 83 -13.94 -1.09 -0.86
N THR A 84 -13.26 -0.14 -1.50
CA THR A 84 -11.81 0.03 -1.40
C THR A 84 -11.41 0.40 0.03
N LEU A 85 -12.11 1.33 0.67
CA LEU A 85 -11.85 1.71 2.07
C LEU A 85 -12.01 0.53 3.02
N GLU A 86 -13.09 -0.23 2.88
CA GLU A 86 -13.31 -1.42 3.71
C GLU A 86 -12.25 -2.50 3.42
N THR A 87 -11.79 -2.63 2.17
CA THR A 87 -10.69 -3.53 1.81
C THR A 87 -9.39 -3.11 2.51
N THR A 88 -9.00 -1.84 2.41
CA THR A 88 -7.84 -1.26 3.12
C THR A 88 -7.92 -1.56 4.61
N ARG A 89 -9.09 -1.32 5.23
CA ARG A 89 -9.32 -1.55 6.65
C ARG A 89 -9.20 -3.03 7.03
N ARG A 90 -9.87 -3.93 6.30
CA ARG A 90 -9.88 -5.37 6.62
C ARG A 90 -8.51 -6.00 6.43
N MET A 91 -7.82 -5.68 5.34
CA MET A 91 -6.49 -6.22 5.07
C MET A 91 -5.46 -5.73 6.09
N THR A 92 -5.48 -4.43 6.43
CA THR A 92 -4.61 -3.87 7.47
C THR A 92 -4.87 -4.53 8.83
N LEU A 93 -6.14 -4.68 9.21
CA LEU A 93 -6.51 -5.33 10.47
C LEU A 93 -6.08 -6.80 10.50
N ALA A 94 -6.29 -7.55 9.41
CA ALA A 94 -5.88 -8.94 9.30
C ALA A 94 -4.37 -9.09 9.44
N TRP A 95 -3.60 -8.25 8.75
CA TRP A 95 -2.14 -8.23 8.84
C TRP A 95 -1.68 -7.92 10.27
N LEU A 96 -2.22 -6.88 10.91
CA LEU A 96 -1.87 -6.53 12.29
C LEU A 96 -2.20 -7.65 13.27
N ARG A 97 -3.38 -8.29 13.16
CA ARG A 97 -3.77 -9.39 14.03
C ARG A 97 -2.82 -10.58 13.90
N THR A 98 -2.37 -10.90 12.70
CA THR A 98 -1.38 -11.96 12.47
C THR A 98 0.02 -11.54 12.92
N ALA A 99 0.47 -10.33 12.59
CA ALA A 99 1.79 -9.81 12.93
C ALA A 99 2.01 -9.69 14.45
N LEU A 100 0.95 -9.33 15.19
CA LEU A 100 0.94 -9.22 16.64
C LEU A 100 0.56 -10.53 17.36
N ALA A 101 0.49 -11.65 16.64
CA ALA A 101 0.15 -12.98 17.17
C ALA A 101 -1.20 -13.05 17.92
N ILE A 102 -2.15 -12.18 17.58
CA ILE A 102 -3.53 -12.20 18.10
C ILE A 102 -4.33 -13.30 17.39
N ASP A 103 -4.10 -13.45 16.08
CA ASP A 103 -4.82 -14.38 15.22
C ASP A 103 -3.92 -14.85 14.05
N PRO A 104 -3.32 -16.04 14.16
CA PRO A 104 -2.35 -16.52 13.17
C PRO A 104 -2.93 -16.78 11.77
N ILE A 105 -4.25 -16.96 11.65
CA ILE A 105 -4.90 -17.31 10.38
C ILE A 105 -5.54 -16.10 9.69
N ALA A 106 -5.75 -14.99 10.41
CA ALA A 106 -6.45 -13.80 9.89
C ALA A 106 -5.90 -13.30 8.55
N TRP A 107 -4.56 -13.18 8.40
CA TRP A 107 -3.94 -12.77 7.14
C TRP A 107 -4.23 -13.76 6.00
N THR A 108 -4.06 -15.05 6.24
CA THR A 108 -4.29 -16.10 5.24
C THR A 108 -5.75 -16.12 4.77
N GLU A 109 -6.71 -15.98 5.69
CA GLU A 109 -8.14 -15.91 5.35
C GLU A 109 -8.46 -14.65 4.53
N ALA A 110 -7.90 -13.51 4.90
CA ALA A 110 -8.09 -12.25 4.18
C ALA A 110 -7.50 -12.31 2.75
N CYS A 111 -6.29 -12.85 2.59
CA CYS A 111 -5.71 -13.14 1.28
C CYS A 111 -6.57 -14.13 0.48
N GLY A 112 -7.16 -15.13 1.14
CA GLY A 112 -8.10 -16.06 0.51
C GLY A 112 -9.33 -15.37 -0.06
N ALA A 113 -9.88 -14.37 0.64
CA ALA A 113 -11.01 -13.59 0.15
C ALA A 113 -10.64 -12.75 -1.09
N LEU A 114 -9.44 -12.15 -1.12
CA LEU A 114 -8.93 -11.43 -2.29
C LEU A 114 -8.66 -12.36 -3.48
N ASN A 115 -8.31 -13.63 -3.26
CA ASN A 115 -8.16 -14.59 -4.36
C ASN A 115 -9.50 -15.17 -4.84
N GLY A 116 -10.63 -14.74 -4.27
CA GLY A 116 -11.96 -15.22 -4.64
C GLY A 116 -12.95 -14.06 -4.81
N PRO A 117 -13.95 -13.92 -3.92
CA PRO A 117 -15.06 -12.98 -4.12
C PRO A 117 -14.63 -11.51 -4.19
N ALA A 118 -13.46 -11.15 -3.65
CA ALA A 118 -12.96 -9.78 -3.62
C ALA A 118 -11.80 -9.51 -4.60
N ALA A 119 -11.56 -10.39 -5.57
CA ALA A 119 -10.43 -10.28 -6.51
C ALA A 119 -10.42 -9.02 -7.37
N SER A 120 -11.58 -8.39 -7.59
CA SER A 120 -11.64 -7.12 -8.31
C SER A 120 -11.13 -5.93 -7.49
N LEU A 121 -11.04 -6.03 -6.16
CA LEU A 121 -10.74 -4.90 -5.29
C LEU A 121 -9.24 -4.68 -5.07
N ALA A 122 -8.46 -5.75 -5.00
CA ALA A 122 -7.04 -5.68 -4.71
C ALA A 122 -6.30 -6.99 -5.01
N HIS A 123 -4.97 -6.91 -5.04
CA HIS A 123 -4.10 -8.09 -5.00
C HIS A 123 -2.96 -7.92 -3.99
N VAL A 124 -2.37 -9.04 -3.59
CA VAL A 124 -1.24 -9.08 -2.65
C VAL A 124 -0.01 -9.66 -3.34
N GLY A 125 1.09 -8.91 -3.34
CA GLY A 125 2.43 -9.42 -3.62
C GLY A 125 3.13 -9.80 -2.32
N LEU A 126 3.71 -10.99 -2.24
CA LEU A 126 4.51 -11.41 -1.08
C LEU A 126 6.00 -11.23 -1.40
N LYS A 127 6.76 -10.74 -0.43
CA LYS A 127 8.22 -10.71 -0.54
C LYS A 127 8.73 -12.10 -0.20
N ILE A 128 9.18 -12.84 -1.20
CA ILE A 128 9.93 -14.08 -0.96
C ILE A 128 11.28 -13.64 -0.38
N GLY A 129 11.60 -14.09 0.83
CA GLY A 129 12.89 -13.79 1.45
C GLY A 129 14.05 -14.21 0.54
N PRO A 130 15.26 -13.67 0.74
CA PRO A 130 16.42 -14.15 0.01
C PRO A 130 16.56 -15.66 0.24
N THR A 131 16.59 -16.43 -0.85
CA THR A 131 16.99 -17.85 -0.83
C THR A 131 18.39 -18.02 -0.26
#